data_AF-A0A928SER5-F1
#
_entry.id   AF-A0A928SER5-F1
#
_cell.length_a   1.000
_cell.length_b   1.000
_cell.length_c   1.000
_cell.angle_alpha   90.00
_cell.angle_beta   90.00
_cell.angle_gamma   90.00
#
_symmetry.space_group_name_H-M   'P 1'
#
loop_
_entity.id
_entity.type
_entity.pdbx_description
1 polymer ?
#
loop_
_entity_poly.entity_id
_entity_poly.type
_entity_poly.pdbx_seq_one_letter_code
_entity_poly.pdbx_strand_id
1 'polypeptide(L)'
;MAYQPKAGDIIKMHSWHGVVLEVFTSKTGRTVLHVQTARNVFRGYPPEFIEVDVAPEAITPATRADLEKEIKHLQHMREIGLRQMLDRIGQEVLDSAAVNP
;
A
#
# COMPACT_ATOMS: atom_id res chain seq x y z
N MET A 1 -15.21 12.08 19.35
CA MET A 1 -15.60 12.58 18.02
C MET A 1 -14.93 11.71 16.99
N ALA A 2 -15.67 11.28 15.96
CA ALA A 2 -15.13 10.57 14.83
C ALA A 2 -14.08 11.41 14.10
N TYR A 3 -13.00 10.80 13.63
CA TYR A 3 -12.04 11.51 12.80
C TYR A 3 -12.65 11.77 11.41
N GLN A 4 -12.57 13.01 10.93
CA GLN A 4 -13.02 13.40 9.60
C GLN A 4 -11.79 13.71 8.73
N PRO A 5 -11.49 12.86 7.72
CA PRO A 5 -10.38 13.09 6.83
C PRO A 5 -10.59 14.36 6.00
N LYS A 6 -9.52 15.10 5.75
CA LYS A 6 -9.46 16.22 4.81
C LYS A 6 -8.28 16.04 3.85
N ALA A 7 -8.30 16.79 2.75
CA ALA A 7 -7.17 16.85 1.83
C ALA A 7 -5.87 17.24 2.57
N GLY A 8 -4.79 16.56 2.24
CA GLY A 8 -3.47 16.68 2.89
C GLY A 8 -3.28 15.81 4.13
N ASP A 9 -4.33 15.19 4.66
CA ASP A 9 -4.19 14.31 5.81
C ASP A 9 -3.46 13.01 5.45
N ILE A 10 -2.64 12.55 6.39
CA ILE A 10 -2.08 11.21 6.38
C ILE A 10 -3.01 10.33 7.20
N ILE A 11 -3.55 9.29 6.56
CA ILE A 11 -4.53 8.40 7.17
C ILE A 11 -4.03 6.97 7.18
N LYS A 12 -4.50 6.21 8.17
CA LYS A 12 -4.41 4.75 8.18
C LYS A 12 -5.81 4.17 8.24
N MET A 13 -6.01 3.14 7.43
CA MET A 13 -7.24 2.37 7.40
C MET A 13 -6.86 0.89 7.28
N HIS A 14 -7.23 0.11 8.30
CA HIS A 14 -6.78 -1.28 8.44
C HIS A 14 -5.25 -1.43 8.29
N SER A 15 -4.80 -2.07 7.22
CA SER A 15 -3.40 -2.44 6.97
C SER A 15 -2.67 -1.50 6.00
N TRP A 16 -3.32 -0.45 5.50
CA TRP A 16 -2.71 0.46 4.55
C TRP A 16 -2.71 1.90 5.06
N HIS A 17 -1.70 2.64 4.62
CA HIS A 17 -1.53 4.06 4.89
C HIS A 17 -1.51 4.84 3.58
N GLY A 18 -1.97 6.09 3.64
CA GLY A 18 -2.03 6.93 2.46
C GLY A 18 -2.20 8.41 2.79
N VAL A 19 -1.99 9.22 1.76
CA VAL A 19 -2.26 10.66 1.80
C VAL A 19 -3.59 10.91 1.10
N VAL A 20 -4.49 11.60 1.78
CA VAL A 20 -5.76 12.06 1.19
C VAL A 20 -5.45 13.22 0.26
N LEU A 21 -5.75 13.06 -1.03
CA LEU A 21 -5.62 14.10 -2.03
C LEU A 21 -6.87 14.96 -2.06
N GLU A 22 -8.04 14.32 -2.10
CA GLU A 22 -9.35 14.97 -2.20
C GLU A 22 -10.41 14.18 -1.44
N VAL A 23 -11.48 14.87 -1.02
CA VAL A 23 -12.63 14.31 -0.30
C VAL A 23 -13.90 14.66 -1.05
N PHE A 24 -14.71 13.66 -1.34
CA PHE A 24 -15.98 13.79 -2.06
C PHE A 24 -17.12 13.21 -1.24
N THR A 25 -18.33 13.65 -1.56
CA THR A 25 -19.57 13.02 -1.12
C THR A 25 -20.22 12.36 -2.33
N SER A 26 -20.47 11.06 -2.25
CA SER A 26 -21.15 10.30 -3.29
C SER A 26 -22.62 10.71 -3.41
N LYS A 27 -23.27 10.28 -4.50
CA LYS A 27 -24.72 10.48 -4.70
C LYS A 27 -25.59 9.83 -3.61
N THR A 28 -25.06 8.84 -2.90
CA THR A 28 -25.74 8.15 -1.79
C THR A 28 -25.41 8.77 -0.43
N GLY A 29 -24.64 9.87 -0.39
CA GLY A 29 -24.26 10.57 0.83
C GLY A 29 -23.02 10.00 1.53
N ARG A 30 -22.32 9.04 0.92
CA ARG A 30 -21.12 8.43 1.49
C ARG A 30 -19.87 9.24 1.20
N THR A 31 -18.91 9.20 2.12
CA THR A 31 -17.61 9.83 1.90
C THR A 31 -16.76 8.97 0.95
N VAL A 32 -16.20 9.60 -0.08
CA VAL A 32 -15.26 8.98 -1.00
C VAL A 32 -13.95 9.77 -0.92
N LEU A 33 -12.85 9.06 -0.71
CA LEU A 33 -11.52 9.65 -0.62
C LEU A 33 -10.75 9.33 -1.89
N HIS A 34 -10.11 10.33 -2.48
CA HIS A 34 -9.06 10.11 -3.47
C HIS A 34 -7.73 10.07 -2.73
N VAL A 35 -7.08 8.90 -2.72
CA VAL A 35 -5.96 8.61 -1.83
C VAL A 35 -4.76 8.12 -2.63
N GLN A 36 -3.60 8.68 -2.34
CA GLN A 36 -2.33 8.11 -2.75
C GLN A 36 -1.82 7.17 -1.64
N THR A 37 -1.99 5.86 -1.84
CA THR A 37 -1.51 4.86 -0.88
C THR A 37 0.00 4.63 -1.02
N ALA A 38 0.67 4.30 0.09
CA ALA A 38 2.10 3.98 0.09
C ALA A 38 2.42 2.80 -0.86
N ARG A 39 1.52 1.81 -0.91
CA ARG A 39 1.56 0.68 -1.84
C ARG A 39 1.54 1.12 -3.31
N ASN A 40 0.67 2.07 -3.69
CA ASN A 40 0.59 2.53 -5.07
C ASN A 40 1.83 3.35 -5.45
N VAL A 41 2.35 4.19 -4.55
CA VAL A 41 3.63 4.88 -4.77
C VAL A 41 4.74 3.87 -5.02
N PHE A 42 4.83 2.84 -4.18
CA PHE A 42 5.85 1.79 -4.31
C PHE A 42 5.75 1.01 -5.63
N ARG A 43 4.54 0.83 -6.16
CA ARG A 43 4.27 0.12 -7.41
C ARG A 43 4.29 1.01 -8.66
N GLY A 44 4.43 2.33 -8.50
CA GLY A 44 4.28 3.29 -9.60
C GLY A 44 2.86 3.38 -10.15
N TYR A 45 1.86 3.07 -9.32
CA TYR A 45 0.45 3.12 -9.68
C TYR A 45 -0.18 4.48 -9.30
N PRO A 46 -1.19 4.93 -10.07
CA PRO A 46 -1.88 6.18 -9.78
C PRO A 46 -2.59 6.12 -8.41
N PRO A 47 -2.99 7.28 -7.87
CA PRO A 47 -3.88 7.30 -6.72
C PRO A 47 -5.22 6.63 -7.05
N GLU A 48 -5.94 6.20 -6.00
CA GLU A 48 -7.18 5.45 -6.12
C GLU A 48 -8.33 6.12 -5.37
N PHE A 49 -9.56 5.87 -5.81
CA PHE A 49 -10.76 6.32 -5.12
C PHE A 49 -11.24 5.22 -4.17
N ILE A 50 -11.42 5.55 -2.91
CA ILE A 50 -11.84 4.65 -1.85
C ILE A 50 -13.14 5.17 -1.27
N GLU A 51 -14.23 4.45 -1.49
CA GLU A 51 -15.49 4.67 -0.79
C GLU A 51 -15.35 4.13 0.62
N VAL A 52 -15.42 5.05 1.58
CA VAL A 52 -15.26 4.73 2.99
C VAL A 52 -16.65 4.65 3.59
N ASP A 53 -17.22 3.45 3.58
CA ASP A 53 -18.43 3.08 4.33
C ASP A 53 -18.02 2.81 5.78
N VAL A 54 -17.47 3.84 6.43
CA VAL A 54 -16.70 3.67 7.66
C VAL A 54 -17.55 3.94 8.87
N ALA A 55 -17.67 2.94 9.73
CA ALA A 55 -17.84 3.18 11.14
C ALA A 55 -16.82 4.27 11.55
N PRO A 56 -17.21 5.29 12.33
CA PRO A 56 -16.41 6.48 12.61
C PRO A 56 -14.99 6.25 13.16
N GLU A 57 -14.68 5.02 13.57
CA GLU A 57 -13.40 4.55 14.12
C GLU A 57 -12.44 3.98 13.06
N ALA A 58 -12.90 3.68 11.84
CA ALA A 58 -12.14 2.86 10.89
C ALA A 58 -11.00 3.61 10.17
N ILE A 59 -11.09 4.94 10.10
CA ILE A 59 -10.01 5.80 9.64
C ILE A 59 -9.46 6.54 10.83
N THR A 60 -8.15 6.49 10.98
CA THR A 60 -7.46 7.25 12.02
C THR A 60 -6.31 8.04 11.40
N PRO A 61 -5.92 9.17 12.02
CA PRO A 61 -4.71 9.87 11.64
C PRO A 61 -3.52 8.90 11.73
N ALA A 62 -2.71 8.88 10.69
CA ALA A 62 -1.39 8.27 10.78
C ALA A 62 -0.31 9.35 10.83
N THR A 63 0.83 8.95 11.34
CA THR A 63 2.01 9.79 11.38
C THR A 63 2.84 9.55 10.11
N ARG A 64 3.73 10.51 9.82
CA ARG A 64 4.79 10.29 8.84
C ARG A 64 5.62 9.04 9.16
N ALA A 65 5.86 8.75 10.44
CA ALA A 65 6.61 7.56 10.85
C ALA A 65 5.89 6.25 10.48
N ASP A 66 4.55 6.24 10.50
CA ASP A 66 3.77 5.07 10.06
C ASP A 66 3.96 4.81 8.57
N LEU A 67 3.91 5.85 7.74
CA LEU A 67 4.20 5.75 6.30
C LEU A 67 5.64 5.26 6.04
N GLU A 68 6.62 5.81 6.74
CA GLU A 68 8.02 5.39 6.59
C GLU A 68 8.21 3.92 7.00
N LYS A 69 7.49 3.46 8.03
CA LYS A 69 7.50 2.06 8.45
C LYS A 69 6.90 1.14 7.37
N GLU A 70 5.77 1.53 6.77
CA GLU A 70 5.17 0.75 5.68
C GLU A 70 6.09 0.68 4.46
N ILE A 71 6.69 1.82 4.05
CA ILE A 71 7.62 1.86 2.92
C ILE A 71 8.82 0.95 3.16
N LYS A 72 9.41 0.97 4.36
CA LYS A 72 10.51 0.07 4.73
C LYS A 72 10.09 -1.39 4.66
N HIS A 73 8.88 -1.71 5.12
CA HIS A 73 8.34 -3.07 5.04
C HIS A 73 8.17 -3.52 3.57
N LEU A 74 7.61 -2.66 2.71
CA LEU A 74 7.45 -2.95 1.28
C LEU A 74 8.79 -3.16 0.57
N GLN A 75 9.80 -2.35 0.89
CA GLN A 75 11.17 -2.52 0.38
C GLN A 75 11.78 -3.86 0.80
N HIS A 76 11.64 -4.21 2.08
CA HIS A 76 12.13 -5.49 2.60
C HIS A 76 11.45 -6.69 1.93
N MET A 77 10.12 -6.64 1.77
CA MET A 77 9.38 -7.71 1.08
C MET A 77 9.79 -7.85 -0.39
N ARG A 78 10.07 -6.74 -1.08
CA ARG A 78 10.61 -6.77 -2.45
C ARG A 78 11.99 -7.44 -2.50
N GLU A 79 12.88 -7.13 -1.56
CA GLU A 79 14.21 -7.74 -1.51
C GLU A 79 14.16 -9.25 -1.24
N ILE A 80 13.28 -9.69 -0.33
CA ILE A 80 13.05 -11.12 -0.09
C ILE A 80 12.53 -11.79 -1.37
N GLY A 81 11.51 -11.22 -2.02
CA GLY A 81 10.95 -11.77 -3.25
C GLY A 81 12.00 -11.87 -4.37
N LEU A 82 12.83 -10.83 -4.53
CA LEU A 82 13.93 -10.85 -5.50
C LEU A 82 14.94 -11.96 -5.20
N ARG A 83 15.33 -12.13 -3.94
CA ARG A 83 16.25 -13.21 -3.54
C ARG A 83 15.67 -14.58 -3.87
N GLN A 84 14.41 -14.82 -3.52
CA GLN A 84 13.74 -16.09 -3.83
C GLN A 84 13.67 -16.39 -5.34
N MET A 85 13.44 -15.36 -6.16
CA MET A 85 13.46 -15.52 -7.62
C MET A 85 14.86 -15.86 -8.14
N LEU A 86 15.90 -15.17 -7.64
CA LEU A 86 17.29 -15.43 -8.02
C LEU A 86 17.75 -16.82 -7.59
N ASP A 87 17.41 -17.25 -6.38
CA ASP A 87 17.72 -18.59 -5.87
C ASP A 87 17.08 -19.67 -6.75
N ARG A 88 15.84 -19.44 -7.19
CA ARG A 88 15.13 -20.37 -8.08
C ARG A 88 15.74 -20.44 -9.48
N ILE A 89 16.10 -19.30 -10.07
CA ILE A 89 16.81 -19.25 -11.36
C ILE A 89 18.16 -19.98 -11.25
N GLY A 90 18.91 -19.74 -10.17
CA GLY A 90 20.18 -20.42 -9.91
C GLY A 90 20.03 -21.93 -9.82
N GLN A 91 19.00 -22.41 -9.12
CA GLN A 91 18.72 -23.84 -9.01
C GLN A 91 18.34 -24.47 -10.37
N GLU A 92 17.50 -23.81 -11.17
CA GLU A 92 17.12 -24.30 -12.50
C GLU A 92 18.32 -24.44 -13.44
N VAL A 93 19.29 -23.52 -13.36
CA VAL A 93 20.54 -23.60 -14.13
C VAL A 93 21.40 -24.79 -13.69
N LEU A 94 21.54 -25.01 -12.38
CA LEU A 94 22.30 -26.14 -11.84
C LEU A 94 21.67 -27.49 -12.22
N ASP A 95 20.34 -27.60 -12.11
CA ASP A 95 19.60 -28.81 -12.46
C ASP A 95 19.70 -29.09 -13.97
N SER A 96 19.66 -28.05 -14.81
CA SER A 96 19.82 -28.19 -16.28
C SER A 96 21.23 -28.61 -16.68
N ALA A 97 22.26 -28.15 -15.98
CA ALA A 97 23.66 -28.53 -16.21
C ALA A 97 23.97 -29.97 -15.76
N ALA A 98 23.25 -30.48 -14.76
CA ALA A 98 23.41 -31.86 -14.28
C ALA A 98 22.76 -32.91 -15.21
N VAL A 99 21.82 -32.52 -16.08
CA VAL A 99 21.07 -33.42 -16.97
C VAL A 99 21.71 -33.55 -18.36
N ASN A 100 22.57 -32.62 -18.77
CA ASN A 100 23.37 -32.69 -20.02
C ASN A 100 24.87 -32.60 -19.71
N PRO A 101 25.55 -33.72 -19.39
CA PRO A 101 27.01 -33.76 -19.28
C PRO A 101 27.72 -33.64 -20.65
#